data_AF-A0A951TKK9-F1
#
_entry.id   AF-A0A951TKK9-F1
#
_cell.length_a   1.000
_cell.length_b   1.000
_cell.length_c   1.000
_cell.angle_alpha   90.00
_cell.angle_beta   90.00
_cell.angle_gamma   90.00
#
_symmetry.space_group_name_H-M   'P 1'
#
loop_
_entity.id
_entity.type
_entity.pdbx_description
1 polymer ?
#
loop_
_entity_poly.entity_id
_entity_poly.type
_entity_poly.pdbx_seq_one_letter_code
_entity_poly.pdbx_strand_id
1 'polypeptide(L)'
;MMGLSTKNVMPVTTEELHTWARDFYNALLEPKTASFLDRFNPTIERQPNAGFRRILEAVREMVSIGLPFSTALSVYPDVFDQDFVTIIRYGEIHGELHVVLERFLDHPEDRFPRCKVPPPPSP
;
A
#
# COMPACT_ATOMS: atom_id res chain seq x y z
N MET A 1 -12.59 -3.84 -23.54
CA MET A 1 -11.61 -3.51 -22.48
C MET A 1 -10.84 -2.29 -22.91
N MET A 2 -11.15 -1.11 -22.37
CA MET A 2 -10.44 0.12 -22.70
C MET A 2 -9.15 0.16 -21.88
N GLY A 3 -8.01 0.04 -22.54
CA GLY A 3 -6.71 0.28 -21.91
C GLY A 3 -6.57 1.77 -21.60
N LEU A 4 -6.53 2.11 -20.32
CA LEU A 4 -6.23 3.48 -19.87
C LEU A 4 -4.77 3.79 -20.22
N SER A 5 -4.56 4.56 -21.28
CA SER A 5 -3.23 5.04 -21.70
C SER A 5 -2.71 6.08 -20.71
N THR A 6 -1.75 5.71 -19.86
CA THR A 6 -1.10 6.55 -18.83
C THR A 6 -0.03 7.52 -19.38
N LYS A 7 -0.10 7.89 -20.66
CA LYS A 7 0.98 8.63 -21.39
C LYS A 7 1.30 10.06 -20.92
N ASN A 8 0.83 10.52 -19.76
CA ASN A 8 1.24 11.82 -19.21
C ASN A 8 1.28 11.86 -17.67
N VAL A 9 1.59 10.73 -17.04
CA VAL A 9 1.70 10.63 -15.59
C VAL A 9 3.17 10.67 -15.21
N MET A 10 3.57 11.62 -14.35
CA MET A 10 4.92 11.62 -13.77
C MET A 10 5.18 10.23 -13.17
N PRO A 11 6.31 9.57 -13.48
CA PRO A 11 6.58 8.24 -12.94
C PRO A 11 6.58 8.32 -11.42
N VAL A 12 5.86 7.41 -10.78
CA VAL A 12 5.89 7.29 -9.32
C VAL A 12 7.26 6.76 -8.93
N THR A 13 7.98 7.49 -8.08
CA THR A 13 9.30 7.06 -7.63
C THR A 13 9.20 6.10 -6.45
N THR A 14 10.24 5.31 -6.22
CA THR A 14 10.35 4.46 -5.03
C THR A 14 10.25 5.27 -3.73
N GLU A 15 10.82 6.48 -3.72
CA GLU A 15 10.74 7.39 -2.56
C GLU A 15 9.31 7.86 -2.28
N GLU A 16 8.55 8.18 -3.33
CA GLU A 16 7.13 8.54 -3.19
C GLU A 16 6.30 7.36 -2.68
N LEU A 17 6.55 6.15 -3.18
CA LEU A 17 5.91 4.92 -2.71
C LEU A 17 6.20 4.69 -1.21
N HIS A 18 7.45 4.81 -0.79
CA HIS A 18 7.84 4.65 0.62
C HIS A 18 7.24 5.71 1.52
N THR A 19 7.23 6.96 1.05
CA THR A 19 6.63 8.08 1.79
C THR A 19 5.14 7.84 2.01
N TRP A 20 4.42 7.46 0.96
CA TRP A 20 3.01 7.11 1.06
C TRP A 20 2.78 5.87 1.94
N ALA A 21 3.59 4.82 1.82
CA ALA A 21 3.48 3.62 2.64
C ALA A 21 3.67 3.94 4.14
N ARG A 22 4.58 4.88 4.47
CA ARG A 22 4.78 5.37 5.84
C ARG A 22 3.58 6.16 6.35
N ASP A 23 3.03 7.05 5.54
CA ASP A 23 1.82 7.79 5.90
C ASP A 23 0.64 6.85 6.14
N PHE A 24 0.49 5.82 5.30
CA PHE A 24 -0.55 4.83 5.46
C PHE A 24 -0.34 3.92 6.67
N TYR A 25 0.89 3.48 6.93
CA TYR A 25 1.25 2.78 8.18
C TYR A 25 0.84 3.60 9.40
N ASN A 26 1.21 4.89 9.46
CA ASN A 26 0.83 5.77 10.57
C ASN A 26 -0.70 5.89 10.70
N ALA A 27 -1.42 6.01 9.59
CA ALA A 27 -2.89 6.04 9.61
C ALA A 27 -3.52 4.72 10.08
N LEU A 28 -2.85 3.57 9.92
CA LEU A 28 -3.29 2.29 10.46
C LEU A 28 -3.11 2.19 11.98
N LEU A 29 -2.23 2.99 12.58
CA LEU A 29 -2.00 3.03 14.03
C LEU A 29 -2.98 3.94 14.80
N GLU A 30 -3.66 4.85 14.08
CA GLU A 30 -4.75 5.70 14.62
C GLU A 30 -5.87 4.86 15.31
N PRO A 31 -6.74 5.46 16.14
CA PRO A 31 -7.72 4.73 16.96
C PRO A 31 -8.51 3.65 16.19
N LYS A 32 -8.64 2.45 16.77
CA LYS A 32 -9.23 1.25 16.12
C LYS A 32 -10.65 1.43 15.57
N THR A 33 -11.36 2.49 15.95
CA THR A 33 -12.74 2.77 15.53
C THR A 33 -12.88 3.29 14.11
N ALA A 34 -11.80 3.75 13.46
CA ALA A 34 -11.83 4.23 12.08
C ALA A 34 -11.81 3.07 11.07
N SER A 35 -12.64 3.16 10.02
CA SER A 35 -12.68 2.19 8.93
C SER A 35 -11.40 2.22 8.10
N PHE A 36 -11.17 1.20 7.26
CA PHE A 36 -10.04 1.18 6.32
C PHE A 36 -10.03 2.44 5.44
N LEU A 37 -11.19 2.81 4.88
CA LEU A 37 -11.31 3.96 3.99
C LEU A 37 -11.04 5.28 4.72
N ASP A 38 -11.48 5.41 5.98
CA ASP A 38 -11.19 6.61 6.79
C ASP A 38 -9.69 6.81 7.01
N ARG A 39 -8.93 5.71 7.12
CA ARG A 39 -7.47 5.73 7.26
C ARG A 39 -6.76 5.95 5.93
N PHE A 40 -7.35 5.47 4.83
CA PHE A 40 -6.77 5.57 3.50
C PHE A 40 -6.92 6.98 2.90
N ASN A 41 -8.10 7.60 3.04
CA ASN A 41 -8.43 8.87 2.39
C ASN A 41 -7.42 10.00 2.69
N PRO A 42 -6.97 10.24 3.94
CA PRO A 42 -6.01 11.31 4.24
C PRO A 42 -4.66 11.13 3.53
N THR A 43 -4.26 9.88 3.22
CA THR A 43 -3.01 9.59 2.49
C THR A 43 -3.10 9.97 1.02
N ILE A 44 -4.30 9.90 0.43
CA ILE A 44 -4.58 10.35 -0.94
C ILE A 44 -4.53 11.87 -1.00
N GLU A 45 -5.20 12.55 -0.07
CA GLU A 45 -5.31 14.01 -0.03
C GLU A 45 -3.95 14.69 0.09
N ARG A 46 -3.03 14.09 0.86
CA ARG A 46 -1.67 14.61 1.09
C ARG A 46 -0.69 14.27 -0.03
N GLN A 47 -1.03 13.38 -0.96
CA GLN A 47 -0.11 12.93 -2.01
C GLN A 47 0.19 14.07 -3.00
N PRO A 48 1.41 14.65 -3.04
CA PRO A 48 1.74 15.75 -3.96
C PRO A 48 1.71 15.34 -5.43
N ASN A 49 2.10 14.10 -5.75
CA ASN A 49 2.15 13.61 -7.12
C ASN A 49 0.74 13.35 -7.64
N ALA A 50 0.27 14.20 -8.55
CA ALA A 50 -1.07 14.09 -9.13
C ALA A 50 -1.30 12.78 -9.92
N GLY A 51 -0.23 12.13 -10.36
CA GLY A 51 -0.26 10.81 -10.95
C GLY A 51 -0.53 9.73 -9.94
N PHE A 52 0.31 9.70 -8.91
CA PHE A 52 0.17 8.73 -7.82
C PHE A 52 -1.17 8.89 -7.09
N ARG A 53 -1.60 10.14 -6.86
CA ARG A 53 -2.92 10.43 -6.25
C ARG A 53 -4.08 9.79 -7.04
N ARG A 54 -4.09 9.90 -8.38
CA ARG A 54 -5.13 9.26 -9.22
C ARG A 54 -5.11 7.74 -9.13
N ILE A 55 -3.91 7.15 -9.03
CA ILE A 55 -3.76 5.70 -8.84
C ILE A 55 -4.38 5.30 -7.49
N LEU A 56 -4.07 6.03 -6.42
CA LEU A 56 -4.61 5.77 -5.09
C LEU A 56 -6.13 5.99 -5.02
N GLU A 57 -6.67 7.00 -5.70
CA GLU A 57 -8.12 7.22 -5.83
C GLU A 57 -8.82 6.03 -6.49
N ALA A 58 -8.26 5.49 -7.57
CA ALA A 58 -8.79 4.32 -8.25
C ALA A 58 -8.69 3.04 -7.38
N VAL A 59 -7.58 2.87 -6.65
CA VAL A 59 -7.44 1.79 -5.66
C VAL A 59 -8.51 1.91 -4.59
N ARG A 60 -8.75 3.11 -4.06
CA ARG A 60 -9.79 3.39 -3.07
C ARG A 60 -11.19 3.09 -3.60
N GLU A 61 -11.48 3.43 -4.85
CA GLU A 61 -12.76 3.12 -5.49
C GLU A 61 -13.01 1.61 -5.55
N MET A 62 -12.03 0.85 -6.03
CA MET A 62 -12.08 -0.61 -6.08
C MET A 62 -12.30 -1.24 -4.70
N VAL A 63 -11.58 -0.77 -3.68
CA VAL A 63 -11.77 -1.25 -2.30
C VAL A 63 -13.16 -0.89 -1.77
N SER A 64 -13.67 0.31 -2.09
CA SER A 64 -14.99 0.74 -1.63
C SER A 64 -16.16 -0.09 -2.19
N ILE A 65 -15.96 -0.74 -3.34
CA ILE A 65 -16.94 -1.68 -3.91
C ILE A 65 -16.71 -3.13 -3.47
N GLY A 66 -15.78 -3.36 -2.53
CA GLY A 66 -15.54 -4.66 -1.90
C GLY A 66 -14.44 -5.51 -2.53
N LEU A 67 -13.63 -4.97 -3.45
CA LEU A 67 -12.45 -5.70 -3.92
C LEU A 67 -11.37 -5.73 -2.82
N PRO A 68 -10.62 -6.85 -2.68
CA PRO A 68 -9.46 -6.88 -1.80
C PRO A 68 -8.45 -5.80 -2.19
N PHE A 69 -7.89 -5.12 -1.21
CA PHE A 69 -6.86 -4.09 -1.36
C PHE A 69 -5.66 -4.61 -2.16
N SER A 70 -5.19 -5.82 -1.87
CA SER A 70 -4.12 -6.45 -2.65
C SER A 70 -4.48 -6.64 -4.13
N THR A 71 -5.76 -6.91 -4.43
CA THR A 71 -6.26 -7.02 -5.81
C THR A 71 -6.31 -5.65 -6.47
N ALA A 72 -6.81 -4.64 -5.77
CA ALA A 72 -6.87 -3.26 -6.25
C ALA A 72 -5.47 -2.70 -6.60
N LEU A 73 -4.47 -2.94 -5.75
CA LEU A 73 -3.08 -2.55 -6.00
C LEU A 73 -2.48 -3.26 -7.24
N SER A 74 -2.79 -4.54 -7.44
CA SER A 74 -2.23 -5.33 -8.54
C SER A 74 -2.61 -4.84 -9.95
N VAL A 75 -3.60 -3.95 -10.05
CA VAL A 75 -3.98 -3.27 -11.31
C VAL A 75 -2.89 -2.30 -11.79
N TYR A 76 -2.00 -1.87 -10.89
CA TYR A 76 -0.93 -0.90 -11.17
C TYR A 76 0.47 -1.50 -10.93
N PRO A 77 0.90 -2.51 -11.72
CA PRO A 77 2.16 -3.23 -11.51
C PRO A 77 3.42 -2.37 -11.71
N ASP A 78 3.31 -1.25 -12.43
CA ASP A 78 4.41 -0.29 -12.61
C ASP A 78 4.71 0.52 -11.33
N VAL A 79 3.79 0.52 -10.36
CA VAL A 79 3.92 1.22 -9.08
C VAL A 79 4.00 0.23 -7.92
N PHE A 80 3.12 -0.77 -7.92
CA PHE A 80 3.06 -1.81 -6.90
C PHE A 80 3.51 -3.13 -7.53
N ASP A 81 4.79 -3.44 -7.36
CA ASP A 81 5.32 -4.70 -7.88
C ASP A 81 4.66 -5.92 -7.22
N GLN A 82 4.94 -7.09 -7.79
CA GLN A 82 4.35 -8.34 -7.33
C GLN A 82 4.75 -8.69 -5.89
N ASP A 83 5.95 -8.32 -5.45
CA ASP A 83 6.45 -8.61 -4.12
C ASP A 83 5.68 -7.77 -3.08
N PHE A 84 5.50 -6.47 -3.34
CA PHE A 84 4.67 -5.56 -2.54
C PHE A 84 3.22 -6.05 -2.45
N VAL A 85 2.60 -6.39 -3.59
CA VAL A 85 1.23 -6.92 -3.61
C VAL A 85 1.10 -8.20 -2.80
N THR A 86 2.12 -9.07 -2.82
CA THR A 86 2.12 -10.35 -2.10
C THR A 86 2.14 -10.14 -0.59
N ILE A 87 2.98 -9.24 -0.06
CA ILE A 87 3.00 -8.95 1.38
C ILE A 87 1.72 -8.26 1.84
N ILE A 88 1.15 -7.36 1.03
CA ILE A 88 -0.12 -6.71 1.35
C ILE A 88 -1.24 -7.74 1.40
N ARG A 89 -1.28 -8.70 0.48
CA ARG A 89 -2.26 -9.80 0.50
C ARG A 89 -2.15 -10.62 1.77
N TYR A 90 -0.94 -10.94 2.22
CA TYR A 90 -0.73 -11.65 3.48
C TYR A 90 -1.28 -10.84 4.66
N GLY A 91 -0.94 -9.56 4.75
CA GLY A 91 -1.44 -8.67 5.82
C GLY A 91 -2.95 -8.51 5.78
N GLU A 92 -3.54 -8.42 4.60
CA GLU A 92 -4.99 -8.31 4.40
C GLU A 92 -5.75 -9.54 4.92
N ILE A 93 -5.27 -10.75 4.58
CA ILE A 93 -5.91 -12.01 5.00
C ILE A 93 -5.85 -12.21 6.53
N HIS A 94 -4.75 -11.80 7.17
CA HIS A 94 -4.52 -12.03 8.61
C HIS A 94 -4.92 -10.83 9.49
N GLY A 95 -5.32 -9.70 8.91
CA GLY A 95 -5.56 -8.47 9.65
C GLY A 95 -4.28 -7.77 10.15
N GLU A 96 -3.14 -8.08 9.52
CA GLU A 96 -1.79 -7.65 9.90
C GLU A 96 -1.20 -6.62 8.92
N LEU A 97 -2.04 -5.81 8.25
CA LEU A 97 -1.58 -4.80 7.28
C LEU A 97 -0.52 -3.84 7.85
N HIS A 98 -0.65 -3.43 9.11
CA HIS A 98 0.34 -2.58 9.80
C HIS A 98 1.70 -3.29 9.94
N VAL A 99 1.72 -4.59 10.27
CA VAL A 99 2.95 -5.37 10.44
C VAL A 99 3.69 -5.54 9.11
N VAL A 100 2.97 -5.85 8.03
CA VAL A 100 3.61 -6.04 6.72
C VAL A 100 4.13 -4.72 6.14
N LEU A 101 3.44 -3.60 6.40
CA LEU A 101 3.90 -2.26 6.01
C LEU A 101 5.10 -1.79 6.83
N GLU A 102 5.13 -2.06 8.14
CA GLU A 102 6.30 -1.80 8.99
C GLU A 102 7.54 -2.49 8.44
N ARG A 103 7.43 -3.79 8.13
CA ARG A 103 8.54 -4.56 7.53
C ARG A 103 8.98 -4.00 6.18
N PHE A 104 8.03 -3.60 5.33
CA PHE A 104 8.36 -2.96 4.06
C PHE A 104 9.13 -1.65 4.25
N LEU A 105 8.82 -0.88 5.28
CA LEU A 105 9.47 0.39 5.58
C LEU A 105 10.85 0.22 6.21
N ASP A 106 11.03 -0.79 7.06
CA ASP A 106 12.30 -1.10 7.73
C ASP A 106 13.29 -1.81 6.80
N HIS A 107 12.78 -2.65 5.89
CA HIS A 107 13.57 -3.51 5.01
C HIS A 107 13.03 -3.49 3.57
N PRO A 108 13.20 -2.39 2.83
CA PRO A 108 12.66 -2.27 1.48
C PRO A 108 13.31 -3.20 0.45
N GLU A 109 14.52 -3.69 0.73
CA GLU A 109 15.22 -4.70 -0.06
C GLU A 109 14.77 -6.14 0.24
N ASP A 110 14.07 -6.38 1.36
CA ASP A 110 13.62 -7.71 1.74
C ASP A 110 12.39 -8.12 0.93
N ARG A 111 12.67 -8.75 -0.20
CA ARG A 111 11.68 -9.50 -0.99
C ARG A 111 11.24 -10.73 -0.20
N PHE A 112 10.23 -10.58 0.67
CA PHE A 112 9.69 -11.70 1.46
C PHE A 112 9.22 -12.83 0.52
N PRO A 113 9.69 -14.07 0.73
CA PRO A 113 9.11 -14.88 1.80
C PRO A 113 10.12 -15.73 2.58
N ARG A 114 10.13 -15.61 3.91
CA ARG A 114 10.40 -16.76 4.79
C ARG A 114 9.39 -16.78 5.93
N CYS A 115 8.44 -17.70 5.81
CA CYS A 115 7.76 -18.28 6.96
C CYS A 115 8.85 -18.73 7.94
N LYS A 116 9.16 -17.91 8.97
CA LYS A 116 9.51 -18.31 10.35
C LYS A 116 9.98 -17.10 11.19
N VAL A 117 9.17 -16.83 12.22
CA VAL A 117 9.53 -16.29 13.55
C VAL A 117 9.94 -14.81 13.60
N PRO A 118 9.39 -14.02 14.56
CA PRO A 118 9.72 -12.61 14.73
C PRO A 118 11.21 -12.38 15.03
N PRO A 119 11.75 -11.19 14.70
CA PRO A 119 13.10 -10.79 15.11
C PRO A 119 13.22 -10.76 16.65
N PRO A 120 14.38 -11.12 17.22
CA PRO A 120 14.60 -11.06 18.67
C PRO A 120 14.42 -9.61 19.16
N PRO A 121 13.91 -9.39 20.40
CA PRO A 121 13.81 -8.06 20.95
C PRO A 121 15.21 -7.44 21.04
N SER A 122 15.35 -6.21 20.52
CA SER A 122 16.56 -5.40 20.65
C SER A 122 16.88 -5.14 22.14
N PRO A 123 18.16 -5.04 22.52
CA PRO A 123 18.59 -4.87 23.91
C PRO A 123 18.11 -3.56 24.56
#